data_AF-A0A2T6D696-F1
#
_entry.id   AF-A0A2T6D696-F1
#
_cell.length_a   1.000
_cell.length_b   1.000
_cell.length_c   1.000
_cell.angle_alpha   90.00
_cell.angle_beta   90.00
_cell.angle_gamma   90.00
#
_symmetry.space_group_name_H-M   'P 1'
#
loop_
_entity.id
_entity.type
_entity.pdbx_description
1 polymer ?
#
loop_
_entity_poly.entity_id
_entity_poly.type
_entity_poly.pdbx_seq_one_letter_code
_entity_poly.pdbx_strand_id
1 'polypeptide(L)'
;MKSSAPMTPAAPTGAAKLSDLEIKDAHLIFGSVWRDLEEDYGRENLRFPKEIILLGGAPGAGKGTNTAFITRTRGLTCPPVVVSSLLDSPEAKAIKDSGNMVGDREVVRLVYRHLLRPEYHDGVILDGFPRTNVQVECFKMLVDKMHQLRREFYATPLCMHFRLPTIHIMVLFVDEKTSVERQLKRGREVQQYNEEVRRTGIGELLEERPTDYDQQLAQRRYRVFKEQTWDALQSLKEIFHYHFINAQGAIDEVEQNILHELEYQSTLELDPRTVDCLRNVPVASELAVHARQELVKRLDSYEFGQPELFRQVVAFISRKIIPVVQRHAISGAAQVNTEDPLLTDPTALAMLIDVFSERGFHAVVDIHRIEVPEKFDLQTGAITCRVKKVFRIQIKFPGCEIRRG
;
A
#
# COMPACT_ATOMS: atom_id res chain seq x y z
N MET A 1 -11.37 -33.32 64.22
CA MET A 1 -10.81 -32.99 62.89
C MET A 1 -11.77 -32.07 62.15
N LYS A 2 -11.54 -30.76 62.21
CA LYS A 2 -12.19 -29.75 61.35
C LYS A 2 -11.05 -28.86 60.84
N SER A 3 -10.75 -28.97 59.56
CA SER A 3 -9.75 -28.16 58.87
C SER A 3 -10.48 -26.99 58.21
N SER A 4 -10.16 -25.79 58.65
CA SER A 4 -10.57 -24.51 58.04
C SER A 4 -9.50 -24.09 57.03
N ALA A 5 -9.86 -24.03 55.75
CA ALA A 5 -9.03 -23.42 54.71
C ALA A 5 -9.11 -21.87 54.80
N PRO A 6 -8.03 -21.13 54.53
CA PRO A 6 -8.07 -19.67 54.51
C PRO A 6 -8.60 -19.17 53.16
N MET A 7 -9.60 -18.27 53.21
CA MET A 7 -10.05 -17.51 52.05
C MET A 7 -9.00 -16.46 51.67
N THR A 8 -8.53 -16.53 50.44
CA THR A 8 -7.70 -15.50 49.80
C THR A 8 -8.60 -14.31 49.42
N PRO A 9 -8.23 -13.05 49.69
CA PRO A 9 -9.00 -11.91 49.22
C PRO A 9 -8.73 -11.67 47.73
N ALA A 10 -9.79 -11.65 46.91
CA ALA A 10 -9.73 -11.27 45.51
C ALA A 10 -9.37 -9.77 45.38
N ALA A 11 -8.33 -9.48 44.60
CA ALA A 11 -7.94 -8.12 44.20
C ALA A 11 -8.84 -7.61 43.04
N PRO A 12 -8.96 -6.28 42.83
CA PRO A 12 -10.22 -5.66 42.43
C PRO A 12 -10.46 -5.50 40.92
N THR A 13 -11.74 -5.49 40.58
CA THR A 13 -12.46 -5.21 39.32
C THR A 13 -12.36 -3.73 38.85
N GLY A 14 -11.16 -3.13 38.92
CA GLY A 14 -10.96 -1.70 38.62
C GLY A 14 -10.91 -1.37 37.12
N ALA A 15 -10.20 -2.17 36.31
CA ALA A 15 -9.97 -1.87 34.89
C ALA A 15 -11.25 -1.92 34.04
N ALA A 16 -12.15 -2.87 34.31
CA ALA A 16 -13.41 -3.02 33.56
C ALA A 16 -14.38 -1.86 33.79
N LYS A 17 -14.36 -1.22 34.97
CA LYS A 17 -15.24 -0.07 35.25
C LYS A 17 -14.77 1.20 34.54
N LEU A 18 -13.46 1.39 34.40
CA LEU A 18 -12.86 2.52 33.68
C LEU A 18 -13.13 2.42 32.17
N SER A 19 -12.99 1.23 31.58
CA SER A 19 -13.32 1.01 30.16
C SER A 19 -14.80 1.27 29.85
N ASP A 20 -15.71 0.83 30.73
CA ASP A 20 -17.16 1.04 30.52
C ASP A 20 -17.57 2.53 30.58
N LEU A 21 -16.86 3.34 31.38
CA LEU A 21 -17.05 4.79 31.45
C LEU A 21 -16.53 5.48 30.18
N GLU A 22 -15.30 5.15 29.75
CA GLU A 22 -14.69 5.68 28.52
C GLU A 22 -15.55 5.38 27.29
N ILE A 23 -16.12 4.18 27.21
CA ILE A 23 -17.02 3.79 26.12
C ILE A 23 -18.29 4.64 26.13
N LYS A 24 -18.91 4.86 27.30
CA LYS A 24 -20.13 5.70 27.39
C LYS A 24 -19.83 7.14 27.00
N ASP A 25 -18.70 7.67 27.43
CA ASP A 25 -18.26 9.01 27.06
C ASP A 25 -18.03 9.13 25.55
N ALA A 26 -17.40 8.12 24.93
CA ALA A 26 -17.23 8.07 23.48
C ALA A 26 -18.57 8.09 22.73
N HIS A 27 -19.58 7.34 23.17
CA HIS A 27 -20.90 7.33 22.55
C HIS A 27 -21.59 8.70 22.63
N LEU A 28 -21.49 9.38 23.77
CA LEU A 28 -22.04 10.73 23.95
C LEU A 28 -21.33 11.74 23.06
N ILE A 29 -20.00 11.70 23.03
CA ILE A 29 -19.17 12.56 22.20
C ILE A 29 -19.48 12.34 20.72
N PHE A 30 -19.41 11.09 20.26
CA PHE A 30 -19.69 10.74 18.86
C PHE A 30 -21.12 11.13 18.47
N GLY A 31 -22.11 10.79 19.30
CA GLY A 31 -23.51 11.12 19.02
C GLY A 31 -23.78 12.61 18.91
N SER A 32 -23.11 13.43 19.73
CA SER A 32 -23.18 14.89 19.59
C SER A 32 -22.51 15.37 18.30
N VAL A 33 -21.27 14.94 18.03
CA VAL A 33 -20.53 15.38 16.83
C VAL A 33 -21.25 14.95 15.56
N TRP A 34 -21.77 13.73 15.51
CA TRP A 34 -22.50 13.21 14.36
C TRP A 34 -23.76 14.02 14.07
N ARG A 35 -24.51 14.41 15.10
CA ARG A 35 -25.70 15.26 14.94
C ARG A 35 -25.34 16.62 14.38
N ASP A 36 -24.27 17.24 14.90
CA ASP A 36 -23.78 18.53 14.38
C ASP A 36 -23.39 18.41 12.89
N LEU A 37 -22.76 17.30 12.49
CA LEU A 37 -22.41 17.04 11.08
C LEU A 37 -23.64 16.83 10.20
N GLU A 38 -24.64 16.08 10.67
CA GLU A 38 -25.90 15.88 9.94
C GLU A 38 -26.67 17.19 9.76
N GLU A 39 -26.68 18.06 10.78
CA GLU A 39 -27.33 19.37 10.74
C GLU A 39 -26.61 20.33 9.78
N ASP A 40 -25.28 20.37 9.83
CA ASP A 40 -24.48 21.33 9.07
C ASP A 40 -24.34 20.97 7.58
N TYR A 41 -24.22 19.69 7.25
CA TYR A 41 -23.93 19.23 5.89
C TYR A 41 -25.10 18.50 5.23
N GLY A 42 -25.99 17.89 6.02
CA GLY A 42 -27.01 16.96 5.52
C GLY A 42 -26.42 15.59 5.16
N ARG A 43 -27.22 14.53 5.31
CA ARG A 43 -26.76 13.13 5.13
C ARG A 43 -26.15 12.82 3.77
N GLU A 44 -26.70 13.38 2.70
CA GLU A 44 -26.24 13.15 1.32
C GLU A 44 -24.86 13.76 1.01
N ASN A 45 -24.40 14.69 1.87
CA ASN A 45 -23.10 15.34 1.76
C ASN A 45 -22.08 14.85 2.81
N LEU A 46 -22.45 13.88 3.65
CA LEU A 46 -21.52 13.19 4.56
C LEU A 46 -20.63 12.19 3.80
N ARG A 47 -19.88 12.73 2.85
CA ARG A 47 -19.03 11.99 1.91
C ARG A 47 -17.62 11.92 2.47
N PHE A 48 -17.35 10.85 3.21
CA PHE A 48 -16.05 10.60 3.80
C PHE A 48 -15.08 9.95 2.79
N PRO A 49 -13.76 10.00 3.06
CA PRO A 49 -12.74 9.42 2.20
C PRO A 49 -12.95 7.94 1.97
N LYS A 50 -12.61 7.44 0.77
CA LYS A 50 -12.54 6.00 0.52
C LYS A 50 -11.47 5.36 1.39
N GLU A 51 -10.31 5.97 1.48
CA GLU A 51 -9.17 5.44 2.22
C GLU A 51 -8.78 6.35 3.39
N ILE A 52 -8.62 5.79 4.58
CA ILE A 52 -8.14 6.52 5.76
C ILE A 52 -6.93 5.79 6.33
N ILE A 53 -5.79 6.46 6.32
CA ILE A 53 -4.54 5.98 6.89
C ILE A 53 -4.32 6.69 8.24
N LEU A 54 -4.39 5.96 9.33
CA LEU A 54 -4.01 6.44 10.67
C LEU A 54 -2.50 6.26 10.84
N LEU A 55 -1.76 7.37 10.83
CA LEU A 55 -0.31 7.35 11.00
C LEU A 55 0.06 7.52 12.48
N GLY A 56 0.43 6.40 13.08
CA GLY A 56 0.93 6.30 14.45
C GLY A 56 2.44 6.23 14.53
N GLY A 57 2.99 6.61 15.67
CA GLY A 57 4.41 6.44 15.96
C GLY A 57 4.89 7.34 17.08
N ALA A 58 5.91 6.87 17.79
CA ALA A 58 6.50 7.63 18.88
C ALA A 58 7.05 8.99 18.39
N PRO A 59 7.21 9.97 19.29
CA PRO A 59 8.03 11.14 18.99
C PRO A 59 9.41 10.71 18.46
N GLY A 60 9.88 11.33 17.38
CA GLY A 60 11.16 10.92 16.76
C GLY A 60 11.10 9.67 15.85
N ALA A 61 9.94 9.04 15.67
CA ALA A 61 9.78 7.90 14.75
C ALA A 61 9.87 8.26 13.26
N GLY A 62 10.01 9.54 12.91
CA GLY A 62 10.12 9.98 11.51
C GLY A 62 8.78 10.16 10.79
N LYS A 63 7.66 10.32 11.50
CA LYS A 63 6.34 10.58 10.88
C LYS A 63 6.37 11.73 9.87
N GLY A 64 6.89 12.89 10.26
CA GLY A 64 6.98 14.06 9.36
C GLY A 64 7.81 13.80 8.10
N THR A 65 8.85 12.98 8.20
CA THR A 65 9.70 12.59 7.07
C THR A 65 8.98 11.61 6.14
N ASN A 66 8.39 10.56 6.72
CA ASN A 66 7.80 9.46 5.96
C ASN A 66 6.38 9.74 5.46
N THR A 67 5.68 10.73 6.00
CA THR A 67 4.30 11.06 5.57
C THR A 67 4.26 11.42 4.09
N ALA A 68 5.20 12.24 3.62
CA ALA A 68 5.28 12.62 2.21
C ALA A 68 5.61 11.41 1.31
N PHE A 69 6.42 10.48 1.79
CA PHE A 69 6.71 9.23 1.10
C PHE A 69 5.45 8.35 0.99
N ILE A 70 4.79 8.07 2.11
CA ILE A 70 3.55 7.28 2.16
C ILE A 70 2.48 7.90 1.25
N THR A 71 2.31 9.22 1.30
CA THR A 71 1.37 9.97 0.45
C THR A 71 1.62 9.69 -1.04
N ARG A 72 2.88 9.82 -1.49
CA ARG A 72 3.27 9.56 -2.88
C ARG A 72 3.09 8.09 -3.26
N THR A 73 3.50 7.18 -2.39
CA THR A 73 3.42 5.73 -2.62
C THR A 73 1.97 5.26 -2.75
N ARG A 74 1.05 5.85 -1.99
CA ARG A 74 -0.40 5.57 -2.07
C ARG A 74 -1.12 6.36 -3.16
N GLY A 75 -0.43 7.26 -3.86
CA GLY A 75 -1.03 8.10 -4.90
C GLY A 75 -2.02 9.14 -4.36
N LEU A 76 -1.93 9.51 -3.08
CA LEU A 76 -2.76 10.54 -2.49
C LEU A 76 -2.27 11.93 -2.92
N THR A 77 -3.20 12.79 -3.34
CA THR A 77 -2.89 14.15 -3.85
C THR A 77 -3.12 15.24 -2.81
N CYS A 78 -3.84 14.94 -1.73
CA CYS A 78 -4.13 15.87 -0.65
C CYS A 78 -3.01 15.92 0.40
N PRO A 79 -2.86 17.04 1.13
CA PRO A 79 -1.95 17.08 2.28
C PRO A 79 -2.44 16.17 3.42
N PRO A 80 -1.56 15.71 4.33
CA PRO A 80 -2.00 15.00 5.52
C PRO A 80 -2.77 15.92 6.47
N VAL A 81 -3.75 15.37 7.19
CA VAL A 81 -4.42 16.07 8.29
C VAL A 81 -3.62 15.84 9.56
N VAL A 82 -2.85 16.85 9.95
CA VAL A 82 -2.03 16.83 11.17
C VAL A 82 -2.84 17.40 12.33
N VAL A 83 -3.19 16.56 13.31
CA VAL A 83 -4.10 16.97 14.41
C VAL A 83 -3.54 18.15 15.19
N SER A 84 -2.22 18.21 15.45
CA SER A 84 -1.64 19.36 16.17
C SER A 84 -1.88 20.68 15.45
N SER A 85 -1.79 20.69 14.12
CA SER A 85 -2.06 21.89 13.32
C SER A 85 -3.54 22.29 13.38
N LEU A 86 -4.46 21.33 13.50
CA LEU A 86 -5.87 21.63 13.72
C LEU A 86 -6.11 22.31 15.07
N LEU A 87 -5.34 21.95 16.09
CA LEU A 87 -5.43 22.53 17.43
C LEU A 87 -4.86 23.95 17.55
N ASP A 88 -4.12 24.39 16.54
CA ASP A 88 -3.58 25.75 16.43
C ASP A 88 -4.38 26.62 15.45
N SER A 89 -5.44 26.07 14.85
CA SER A 89 -6.35 26.79 13.97
C SER A 89 -7.11 27.91 14.71
N PRO A 90 -7.61 28.94 14.00
CA PRO A 90 -8.44 29.99 14.60
C PRO A 90 -9.67 29.42 15.33
N GLU A 91 -10.27 28.36 14.81
CA GLU A 91 -11.40 27.66 15.42
C GLU A 91 -11.00 27.03 16.77
N ALA A 92 -9.86 26.34 16.82
CA ALA A 92 -9.36 25.76 18.07
C ALA A 92 -8.90 26.82 19.08
N LYS A 93 -8.34 27.95 18.60
CA LYS A 93 -7.99 29.09 19.45
C LYS A 93 -9.22 29.74 20.06
N ALA A 94 -10.28 29.96 19.28
CA ALA A 94 -11.54 30.50 19.81
C ALA A 94 -12.14 29.64 20.92
N ILE A 95 -12.02 28.30 20.82
CA ILE A 95 -12.45 27.36 21.86
C ILE A 95 -11.57 27.46 23.12
N LYS A 96 -10.24 27.55 22.94
CA LYS A 96 -9.29 27.78 24.04
C LYS A 96 -9.58 29.12 24.74
N ASP A 97 -9.84 30.17 23.98
CA ASP A 97 -10.12 31.53 24.46
C ASP A 97 -11.45 31.62 25.20
N SER A 98 -12.43 30.76 24.88
CA SER A 98 -13.69 30.65 25.63
C SER A 98 -13.55 29.87 26.94
N GLY A 99 -12.33 29.51 27.35
CA GLY A 99 -12.04 28.78 28.59
C GLY A 99 -12.32 27.27 28.53
N ASN A 100 -12.61 26.72 27.34
CA ASN A 100 -12.84 25.29 27.16
C ASN A 100 -11.50 24.59 26.90
N MET A 101 -11.24 23.49 27.61
CA MET A 101 -10.09 22.63 27.35
C MET A 101 -10.34 21.86 26.05
N VAL A 102 -9.34 21.76 25.17
CA VAL A 102 -9.44 20.93 23.97
C VAL A 102 -9.48 19.47 24.41
N GLY A 103 -10.68 18.88 24.44
CA GLY A 103 -10.90 17.49 24.78
C GLY A 103 -11.08 16.62 23.54
N ASP A 104 -11.43 15.35 23.76
CA ASP A 104 -11.67 14.38 22.70
C ASP A 104 -12.81 14.80 21.77
N ARG A 105 -13.85 15.48 22.29
CA ARG A 105 -14.96 15.98 21.49
C ARG A 105 -14.53 16.97 20.42
N GLU A 106 -13.72 17.96 20.79
CA GLU A 106 -13.26 19.00 19.89
C GLU A 106 -12.34 18.42 18.82
N VAL A 107 -11.42 17.53 19.20
CA VAL A 107 -10.54 16.82 18.27
C VAL A 107 -11.33 16.01 17.27
N VAL A 108 -12.28 15.19 17.74
CA VAL A 108 -13.14 14.35 16.89
C VAL A 108 -13.96 15.21 15.93
N ARG A 109 -14.56 16.30 16.43
CA ARG A 109 -15.31 17.26 15.60
C ARG A 109 -14.44 17.86 14.50
N LEU A 110 -13.26 18.37 14.85
CA LEU A 110 -12.35 19.01 13.89
C LEU A 110 -11.88 18.03 12.82
N VAL A 111 -11.47 16.82 13.22
CA VAL A 111 -11.02 15.78 12.28
C VAL A 111 -12.16 15.40 11.33
N TYR A 112 -13.37 15.11 11.83
CA TYR A 112 -14.46 14.63 10.98
C TYR A 112 -14.92 15.70 9.99
N ARG A 113 -14.93 16.98 10.38
CA ARG A 113 -15.20 18.08 9.44
C ARG A 113 -14.12 18.20 8.36
N HIS A 114 -12.86 17.96 8.70
CA HIS A 114 -11.79 17.96 7.69
C HIS A 114 -11.96 16.80 6.71
N LEU A 115 -12.29 15.61 7.20
CA LEU A 115 -12.53 14.43 6.36
C LEU A 115 -13.63 14.64 5.30
N LEU A 116 -14.58 15.55 5.54
CA LEU A 116 -15.66 15.87 4.60
C LEU A 116 -15.24 16.82 3.46
N ARG A 117 -14.01 17.37 3.47
CA ARG A 117 -13.58 18.26 2.38
C ARG A 117 -13.39 17.46 1.09
N PRO A 118 -13.76 18.02 -0.08
CA PRO A 118 -13.67 17.31 -1.36
C PRO A 118 -12.27 16.79 -1.71
N GLU A 119 -11.23 17.49 -1.27
CA GLU A 119 -9.82 17.10 -1.49
C GLU A 119 -9.45 15.74 -0.89
N TYR A 120 -10.13 15.31 0.18
CA TYR A 120 -9.87 14.02 0.83
C TYR A 120 -10.72 12.88 0.28
N HIS A 121 -11.55 13.10 -0.74
CA HIS A 121 -12.51 12.12 -1.23
C HIS A 121 -11.87 10.76 -1.53
N ASP A 122 -10.69 10.74 -2.16
CA ASP A 122 -9.97 9.51 -2.55
C ASP A 122 -9.19 8.85 -1.42
N GLY A 123 -8.61 9.65 -0.53
CA GLY A 123 -8.00 9.14 0.67
C GLY A 123 -7.32 10.23 1.48
N VAL A 124 -6.90 9.89 2.69
CA VAL A 124 -6.25 10.83 3.60
C VAL A 124 -5.34 10.12 4.59
N ILE A 125 -4.25 10.80 4.97
CA ILE A 125 -3.42 10.43 6.12
C ILE A 125 -3.82 11.31 7.31
N LEU A 126 -4.19 10.67 8.41
CA LEU A 126 -4.40 11.31 9.71
C LEU A 126 -3.14 11.12 10.56
N ASP A 127 -2.37 12.19 10.79
CA ASP A 127 -1.19 12.16 11.68
C ASP A 127 -1.59 12.58 13.10
N GLY A 128 -1.44 11.64 14.04
CA GLY A 128 -1.66 11.88 15.45
C GLY A 128 -3.12 11.75 15.89
N PHE A 129 -3.93 10.98 15.15
CA PHE A 129 -5.26 10.50 15.54
C PHE A 129 -5.36 8.99 15.26
N PRO A 130 -5.94 8.17 16.15
CA PRO A 130 -6.39 8.48 17.51
C PRO A 130 -5.22 8.46 18.53
N ARG A 131 -5.38 9.17 19.65
CA ARG A 131 -4.42 9.19 20.78
C ARG A 131 -4.97 8.58 22.07
N THR A 132 -6.29 8.51 22.20
CA THR A 132 -7.00 8.01 23.38
C THR A 132 -7.98 6.91 22.98
N ASN A 133 -8.38 6.07 23.95
CA ASN A 133 -9.40 5.03 23.72
C ASN A 133 -10.76 5.64 23.31
N VAL A 134 -11.12 6.79 23.86
CA VAL A 134 -12.36 7.50 23.49
C VAL A 134 -12.35 7.88 22.00
N GLN A 135 -11.22 8.36 21.48
CA GLN A 135 -11.06 8.67 20.05
C GLN A 135 -11.11 7.41 19.18
N VAL A 136 -10.55 6.29 19.66
CA VAL A 136 -10.63 4.99 18.99
C VAL A 136 -12.09 4.54 18.84
N GLU A 137 -12.86 4.59 19.92
CA GLU A 137 -14.28 4.20 19.88
C GLU A 137 -15.10 5.15 19.00
N CYS A 138 -14.84 6.46 19.07
CA CYS A 138 -15.41 7.43 18.13
C CYS A 138 -15.11 7.07 16.67
N PHE A 139 -13.89 6.65 16.37
CA PHE A 139 -13.47 6.30 15.02
C PHE A 139 -14.11 5.00 14.52
N LYS A 140 -14.25 3.98 15.38
CA LYS A 140 -15.00 2.76 15.05
C LYS A 140 -16.45 3.10 14.66
N MET A 141 -17.12 3.92 15.47
CA MET A 141 -18.48 4.38 15.17
C MET A 141 -18.56 5.20 13.88
N LEU A 142 -17.53 5.97 13.52
CA LEU A 142 -17.47 6.66 12.23
C LEU A 142 -17.48 5.66 11.08
N VAL A 143 -16.63 4.63 11.14
CA VAL A 143 -16.55 3.60 10.09
C VAL A 143 -17.88 2.84 9.97
N ASP A 144 -18.53 2.53 11.09
CA ASP A 144 -19.88 1.94 11.10
C ASP A 144 -20.91 2.85 10.41
N LYS A 145 -20.86 4.16 10.65
CA LYS A 145 -21.70 5.15 9.98
C LYS A 145 -21.39 5.26 8.48
N MET A 146 -20.12 5.19 8.08
CA MET A 146 -19.75 5.16 6.66
C MET A 146 -20.35 3.92 5.97
N HIS A 147 -20.30 2.74 6.61
CA HIS A 147 -20.98 1.55 6.11
C HIS A 147 -22.51 1.72 6.06
N GLN A 148 -23.11 2.37 7.05
CA GLN A 148 -24.55 2.66 7.05
C GLN A 148 -24.94 3.56 5.87
N LEU A 149 -24.24 4.68 5.68
CA LEU A 149 -24.49 5.62 4.58
C LEU A 149 -24.31 4.92 3.23
N ARG A 150 -23.28 4.10 3.07
CA ARG A 150 -23.11 3.29 1.85
C ARG A 150 -24.30 2.38 1.59
N ARG A 151 -24.83 1.68 2.60
CA ARG A 151 -26.02 0.82 2.44
C ARG A 151 -27.25 1.63 2.07
N GLU A 152 -27.44 2.78 2.70
CA GLU A 152 -28.57 3.69 2.46
C GLU A 152 -28.59 4.23 1.03
N PHE A 153 -27.44 4.71 0.54
CA PHE A 153 -27.34 5.32 -0.79
C PHE A 153 -26.99 4.33 -1.93
N TYR A 154 -26.86 3.03 -1.63
CA TYR A 154 -26.40 2.01 -2.58
C TYR A 154 -27.22 1.96 -3.88
N ALA A 155 -28.54 2.08 -3.79
CA ALA A 155 -29.46 2.01 -4.93
C ALA A 155 -29.80 3.40 -5.54
N THR A 156 -29.10 4.44 -5.12
CA THR A 156 -29.33 5.82 -5.57
C THR A 156 -28.24 6.27 -6.54
N PRO A 157 -28.46 7.36 -7.32
CA PRO A 157 -27.40 7.95 -8.14
C PRO A 157 -26.18 8.43 -7.33
N LEU A 158 -26.31 8.59 -6.01
CA LEU A 158 -25.24 9.01 -5.12
C LEU A 158 -24.29 7.88 -4.71
N CYS A 159 -24.55 6.63 -5.12
CA CYS A 159 -23.77 5.46 -4.69
C CYS A 159 -22.26 5.62 -4.95
N MET A 160 -21.87 6.35 -6.01
CA MET A 160 -20.46 6.61 -6.35
C MET A 160 -19.71 7.43 -5.28
N HIS A 161 -20.43 8.22 -4.47
CA HIS A 161 -19.85 9.03 -3.41
C HIS A 161 -19.72 8.30 -2.07
N PHE A 162 -20.37 7.14 -1.92
CA PHE A 162 -20.35 6.35 -0.69
C PHE A 162 -19.64 5.01 -0.93
N ARG A 163 -18.33 5.09 -1.12
CA ARG A 163 -17.48 3.92 -1.41
C ARG A 163 -17.23 3.09 -0.14
N LEU A 164 -16.82 1.83 -0.31
CA LEU A 164 -16.45 0.99 0.81
C LEU A 164 -15.19 1.58 1.48
N PRO A 165 -15.22 1.93 2.78
CA PRO A 165 -14.06 2.45 3.46
C PRO A 165 -12.95 1.41 3.57
N THR A 166 -11.72 1.83 3.30
CA THR A 166 -10.50 1.06 3.58
C THR A 166 -9.70 1.80 4.65
N ILE A 167 -9.42 1.12 5.75
CA ILE A 167 -8.76 1.71 6.91
C ILE A 167 -7.42 1.04 7.13
N HIS A 168 -6.36 1.84 7.14
CA HIS A 168 -5.00 1.40 7.42
C HIS A 168 -4.47 2.04 8.70
N ILE A 169 -3.88 1.25 9.58
CA ILE A 169 -3.18 1.69 10.78
C ILE A 169 -1.70 1.51 10.52
N MET A 170 -0.97 2.59 10.22
CA MET A 170 0.47 2.54 9.97
C MET A 170 1.22 3.02 11.20
N VAL A 171 1.96 2.12 11.84
CA VAL A 171 2.71 2.44 13.06
C VAL A 171 4.21 2.40 12.78
N LEU A 172 4.84 3.58 12.80
CA LEU A 172 6.29 3.71 12.74
C LEU A 172 6.89 3.44 14.12
N PHE A 173 7.59 2.32 14.25
CA PHE A 173 8.19 1.88 15.50
C PHE A 173 9.66 2.28 15.62
N VAL A 174 9.99 2.87 16.76
CA VAL A 174 11.37 3.12 17.22
C VAL A 174 11.43 2.80 18.70
N ASP A 175 12.58 2.35 19.18
CA ASP A 175 12.79 2.17 20.61
C ASP A 175 12.95 3.51 21.34
N GLU A 176 12.87 3.47 22.67
CA GLU A 176 12.93 4.67 23.51
C GLU A 176 14.26 5.40 23.34
N LYS A 177 15.36 4.64 23.29
CA LYS A 177 16.71 5.19 23.14
C LYS A 177 16.83 5.99 21.85
N THR A 178 16.49 5.38 20.71
CA THR A 178 16.53 6.02 19.39
C THR A 178 15.57 7.21 19.32
N SER A 179 14.36 7.08 19.87
CA SER A 179 13.38 8.17 19.96
C SER A 179 13.95 9.40 20.67
N VAL A 180 14.55 9.22 21.85
CA VAL A 180 15.14 10.30 22.65
C VAL A 180 16.34 10.90 21.94
N GLU A 181 17.24 10.08 21.40
CA GLU A 181 18.41 10.53 20.64
C GLU A 181 18.01 11.40 19.44
N ARG A 182 16.99 10.97 18.68
CA ARG A 182 16.47 11.73 17.53
C ARG A 182 15.80 13.04 17.93
N GLN A 183 15.06 13.06 19.04
CA GLN A 183 14.47 14.31 19.56
C GLN A 183 15.55 15.31 19.96
N LEU A 184 16.55 14.87 20.73
CA LEU A 184 17.67 15.73 21.14
C LEU A 184 18.53 16.19 19.96
N LYS A 185 18.73 15.32 18.96
CA LYS A 185 19.40 15.68 17.71
C LYS A 185 18.64 16.78 16.98
N ARG A 186 17.33 16.63 16.81
CA ARG A 186 16.47 17.65 16.20
C ARG A 186 16.54 18.98 16.94
N GLY A 187 16.52 18.97 18.28
CA GLY A 187 16.65 20.19 19.09
C GLY A 187 17.96 20.93 18.80
N ARG A 188 19.09 20.21 18.75
CA ARG A 188 20.40 20.80 18.40
C ARG A 188 20.43 21.40 17.00
N GLU A 189 19.86 20.70 16.01
CA GLU A 189 19.80 21.18 14.61
C GLU A 189 18.94 22.44 14.49
N VAL A 190 17.77 22.47 15.14
CA VAL A 190 16.88 23.64 15.17
C VAL A 190 17.57 24.84 15.83
N GLN A 191 18.29 24.62 16.94
CA GLN A 191 19.00 25.69 17.61
C GLN A 191 20.08 26.30 16.69
N GLN A 192 20.91 25.46 16.06
CA GLN A 192 21.95 25.91 15.13
C GLN A 192 21.37 26.69 13.95
N TYR A 193 20.29 26.18 13.36
CA TYR A 193 19.59 26.86 12.28
C TYR A 193 19.03 28.22 12.74
N ASN A 194 18.35 28.27 13.88
CA ASN A 194 17.80 29.52 14.41
C ASN A 194 18.88 30.55 14.77
N GLU A 195 20.03 30.11 15.29
CA GLU A 195 21.20 30.99 15.51
C GLU A 195 21.72 31.57 14.19
N GLU A 196 21.78 30.76 13.12
CA GLU A 196 22.18 31.21 11.80
C GLU A 196 21.17 32.18 11.17
N VAL A 197 19.87 31.91 11.28
CA VAL A 197 18.80 32.83 10.84
C VAL A 197 18.90 34.16 11.59
N ARG A 198 19.10 34.13 12.93
CA ARG A 198 19.29 35.36 13.73
C ARG A 198 20.53 36.13 13.31
N ARG A 199 21.61 35.44 12.92
CA ARG A 199 22.88 36.07 12.49
C ARG A 199 22.78 36.68 11.09
N THR A 200 22.17 35.98 10.14
CA THR A 200 22.14 36.36 8.72
C THR A 200 20.94 37.21 8.36
N GLY A 201 19.85 37.11 9.13
CA GLY A 201 18.54 37.67 8.80
C GLY A 201 17.84 36.95 7.64
N ILE A 202 18.37 35.83 7.16
CA ILE A 202 17.84 35.07 6.03
C ILE A 202 17.16 33.80 6.56
N GLY A 203 15.88 33.63 6.26
CA GLY A 203 15.06 32.48 6.67
C GLY A 203 14.05 32.81 7.77
N GLU A 204 13.16 31.85 8.06
CA GLU A 204 12.18 31.93 9.16
C GLU A 204 12.63 31.08 10.34
N LEU A 205 12.38 31.53 11.57
CA LEU A 205 12.71 30.79 12.78
C LEU A 205 11.85 29.53 12.90
N LEU A 206 12.51 28.40 13.13
CA LEU A 206 11.85 27.13 13.43
C LEU A 206 11.40 27.10 14.90
N GLU A 207 10.29 26.42 15.15
CA GLU A 207 9.74 26.24 16.50
C GLU A 207 10.72 25.44 17.38
N GLU A 208 11.09 26.03 18.52
CA GLU A 208 11.92 25.38 19.54
C GLU A 208 11.02 24.64 20.54
N ARG A 209 11.09 23.31 20.54
CA ARG A 209 10.24 22.46 21.38
C ARG A 209 10.93 22.12 22.70
N PRO A 210 10.35 22.41 23.88
CA PRO A 210 10.98 22.12 25.18
C PRO A 210 11.41 20.65 25.34
N THR A 211 10.63 19.72 24.79
CA THR A 211 10.92 18.27 24.85
C THR A 211 12.16 17.87 24.06
N ASP A 212 12.65 18.70 23.15
CA ASP A 212 13.77 18.38 22.27
C ASP A 212 15.11 18.82 22.89
N TYR A 213 15.09 19.49 24.05
CA TYR A 213 16.28 19.96 24.76
C TYR A 213 16.51 19.24 26.09
N ASP A 214 15.46 18.63 26.64
CA ASP A 214 15.51 17.94 27.92
C ASP A 214 15.24 16.45 27.73
N GLN A 215 16.23 15.63 28.12
CA GLN A 215 16.16 14.18 28.04
C GLN A 215 15.00 13.59 28.85
N GLN A 216 14.72 14.11 30.05
CA GLN A 216 13.64 13.63 30.91
C GLN A 216 12.26 13.94 30.29
N LEU A 217 12.11 15.13 29.71
CA LEU A 217 10.88 15.49 28.99
C LEU A 217 10.70 14.64 27.73
N ALA A 218 11.77 14.37 26.98
CA ALA A 218 11.75 13.48 25.82
C ALA A 218 11.32 12.05 26.20
N GLN A 219 11.87 11.50 27.28
CA GLN A 219 11.51 10.19 27.84
C GLN A 219 10.04 10.16 28.31
N ARG A 220 9.60 11.20 29.04
CA ARG A 220 8.20 11.31 29.47
C ARG A 220 7.25 11.32 28.27
N ARG A 221 7.61 12.03 27.19
CA ARG A 221 6.82 12.08 25.96
C ARG A 221 6.73 10.71 25.27
N TYR A 222 7.83 9.96 25.24
CA TYR A 222 7.83 8.59 24.73
C TYR A 222 6.94 7.67 25.58
N ARG A 223 7.04 7.78 26.91
CA ARG A 223 6.23 6.98 27.84
C ARG A 223 4.74 7.25 27.68
N VAL A 224 4.32 8.51 27.57
CA VAL A 224 2.92 8.89 27.30
C VAL A 224 2.42 8.26 25.99
N PHE A 225 3.23 8.28 24.94
CA PHE A 225 2.87 7.60 23.69
C PHE A 225 2.67 6.08 23.91
N LYS A 226 3.58 5.43 24.64
CA LYS A 226 3.53 3.99 24.90
C LYS A 226 2.35 3.57 25.79
N GLU A 227 1.97 4.40 26.77
CA GLU A 227 0.90 4.06 27.72
C GLU A 227 -0.50 4.40 27.19
N GLN A 228 -0.63 5.43 26.35
CA GLN A 228 -1.95 5.91 25.91
C GLN A 228 -2.20 5.63 24.43
N THR A 229 -1.29 6.08 23.57
CA THR A 229 -1.50 6.04 22.11
C THR A 229 -1.19 4.68 21.51
N TRP A 230 -0.20 3.97 22.04
CA TRP A 230 0.19 2.66 21.54
C TRP A 230 -0.93 1.63 21.78
N ASP A 231 -1.46 1.56 23.00
CA ASP A 231 -2.57 0.64 23.33
C ASP A 231 -3.83 0.97 22.51
N ALA A 232 -4.13 2.25 22.34
CA ALA A 232 -5.22 2.72 21.49
C ALA A 232 -5.07 2.23 20.04
N LEU A 233 -3.89 2.40 19.43
CA LEU A 233 -3.61 1.93 18.05
C LEU A 233 -3.59 0.40 17.96
N GLN A 234 -3.07 -0.28 18.98
CA GLN A 234 -3.01 -1.74 19.02
C GLN A 234 -4.41 -2.35 19.10
N SER A 235 -5.36 -1.71 19.79
CA SER A 235 -6.76 -2.17 19.85
C SER A 235 -7.47 -2.17 18.49
N LEU A 236 -6.97 -1.40 17.51
CA LEU A 236 -7.50 -1.35 16.15
C LEU A 236 -7.01 -2.49 15.26
N LYS A 237 -5.96 -3.21 15.68
CA LYS A 237 -5.31 -4.28 14.90
C LYS A 237 -6.26 -5.42 14.53
N GLU A 238 -7.22 -5.73 15.38
CA GLU A 238 -8.18 -6.82 15.15
C GLU A 238 -9.29 -6.45 14.17
N ILE A 239 -9.45 -5.15 13.87
CA ILE A 239 -10.58 -4.60 13.12
C ILE A 239 -10.13 -4.08 11.75
N PHE A 240 -8.97 -3.45 11.68
CA PHE A 240 -8.46 -2.78 10.50
C PHE A 240 -7.10 -3.31 10.05
N HIS A 241 -6.70 -2.98 8.82
CA HIS A 241 -5.40 -3.35 8.27
C HIS A 241 -4.29 -2.68 9.09
N TYR A 242 -3.51 -3.46 9.82
CA TYR A 242 -2.48 -2.96 10.73
C TYR A 242 -1.09 -3.24 10.18
N HIS A 243 -0.32 -2.17 9.99
CA HIS A 243 0.99 -2.15 9.39
C HIS A 243 2.02 -1.75 10.44
N PHE A 244 2.90 -2.67 10.81
CA PHE A 244 3.93 -2.43 11.82
C PHE A 244 5.30 -2.24 11.17
N ILE A 245 5.76 -1.01 11.12
CA ILE A 245 6.92 -0.62 10.31
C ILE A 245 8.11 -0.35 11.24
N ASN A 246 9.20 -1.09 11.05
CA ASN A 246 10.45 -0.79 11.73
C ASN A 246 11.06 0.51 11.19
N ALA A 247 11.10 1.55 12.03
CA ALA A 247 11.58 2.88 11.69
C ALA A 247 12.92 3.25 12.37
N GLN A 248 13.65 2.27 12.91
CA GLN A 248 14.95 2.48 13.59
C GLN A 248 16.10 2.79 12.62
N GLY A 249 16.02 2.25 11.40
CA GLY A 249 17.04 2.38 10.36
C GLY A 249 17.18 3.78 9.76
N ALA A 250 17.98 3.85 8.70
CA ALA A 250 18.11 5.05 7.87
C ALA A 250 16.84 5.29 7.03
N ILE A 251 16.66 6.50 6.50
CA ILE A 251 15.41 6.90 5.84
C ILE A 251 15.06 5.98 4.66
N ASP A 252 16.05 5.63 3.84
CA ASP A 252 15.94 4.71 2.72
C ASP A 252 15.50 3.29 3.15
N GLU A 253 16.07 2.77 4.24
CA GLU A 253 15.65 1.50 4.82
C GLU A 253 14.20 1.55 5.33
N VAL A 254 13.80 2.65 5.98
CA VAL A 254 12.42 2.83 6.44
C VAL A 254 11.45 2.94 5.26
N GLU A 255 11.82 3.66 4.20
CA GLU A 255 11.04 3.75 2.96
C GLU A 255 10.84 2.37 2.31
N GLN A 256 11.88 1.53 2.28
CA GLN A 256 11.78 0.14 1.81
C GLN A 256 10.85 -0.71 2.69
N ASN A 257 10.96 -0.58 4.02
CA ASN A 257 10.07 -1.27 4.95
C ASN A 257 8.60 -0.86 4.74
N ILE A 258 8.34 0.43 4.48
CA ILE A 258 7.01 0.93 4.14
C ILE A 258 6.50 0.30 2.85
N LEU A 259 7.33 0.25 1.80
CA LEU A 259 6.94 -0.36 0.52
C LEU A 259 6.60 -1.83 0.68
N HIS A 260 7.44 -2.59 1.38
CA HIS A 260 7.23 -4.02 1.60
C HIS A 260 5.90 -4.32 2.29
N GLU A 261 5.57 -3.54 3.33
CA GLU A 261 4.34 -3.70 4.09
C GLU A 261 3.09 -3.31 3.27
N LEU A 262 3.21 -2.31 2.38
CA LEU A 262 2.13 -1.88 1.49
C LEU A 262 1.92 -2.83 0.29
N GLU A 263 2.99 -3.39 -0.27
CA GLU A 263 2.92 -4.32 -1.42
C GLU A 263 2.11 -5.59 -1.09
N TYR A 264 2.23 -6.09 0.15
CA TYR A 264 1.56 -7.30 0.62
C TYR A 264 0.01 -7.22 0.55
N GLN A 265 -0.58 -6.02 0.46
CA GLN A 265 -2.03 -5.82 0.62
C GLN A 265 -2.79 -5.32 -0.61
N SER A 266 -2.14 -5.14 -1.75
CA SER A 266 -2.82 -4.69 -2.99
C SER A 266 -4.00 -5.58 -3.43
N THR A 267 -4.04 -6.85 -3.01
CA THR A 267 -5.15 -7.78 -3.25
C THR A 267 -6.35 -7.60 -2.29
N LEU A 268 -6.15 -7.02 -1.11
CA LEU A 268 -7.16 -6.89 -0.04
C LEU A 268 -8.02 -5.63 -0.13
N GLU A 269 -7.65 -4.68 -0.99
CA GLU A 269 -8.35 -3.39 -1.15
C GLU A 269 -9.47 -3.43 -2.20
N LEU A 270 -9.60 -4.55 -2.90
CA LEU A 270 -10.60 -4.75 -3.92
C LEU A 270 -11.93 -5.20 -3.27
N ASP A 271 -13.04 -4.71 -3.83
CA ASP A 271 -14.37 -5.17 -3.43
C ASP A 271 -14.44 -6.72 -3.54
N PRO A 272 -15.09 -7.44 -2.61
CA PRO A 272 -15.12 -8.91 -2.62
C PRO A 272 -15.56 -9.53 -3.95
N ARG A 273 -16.48 -8.89 -4.69
CA ARG A 273 -16.90 -9.36 -6.02
C ARG A 273 -15.75 -9.29 -7.03
N THR A 274 -14.92 -8.27 -6.92
CA THR A 274 -13.74 -8.08 -7.77
C THR A 274 -12.67 -9.11 -7.43
N VAL A 275 -12.44 -9.38 -6.14
CA VAL A 275 -11.52 -10.45 -5.68
C VAL A 275 -11.95 -11.81 -6.22
N ASP A 276 -13.24 -12.15 -6.13
CA ASP A 276 -13.74 -13.42 -6.65
C ASP A 276 -13.57 -13.55 -8.17
N CYS A 277 -13.71 -12.46 -8.93
CA CYS A 277 -13.41 -12.45 -10.37
C CYS A 277 -11.92 -12.66 -10.68
N LEU A 278 -11.03 -12.17 -9.82
CA LEU A 278 -9.58 -12.21 -10.03
C LEU A 278 -8.90 -13.45 -9.44
N ARG A 279 -9.61 -14.28 -8.68
CA ARG A 279 -9.05 -15.45 -7.97
C ARG A 279 -8.20 -16.39 -8.83
N ASN A 280 -8.51 -16.52 -10.12
CA ASN A 280 -7.82 -17.43 -11.04
C ASN A 280 -6.62 -16.79 -11.76
N VAL A 281 -6.34 -15.51 -11.51
CA VAL A 281 -5.19 -14.80 -12.07
C VAL A 281 -4.17 -14.61 -10.95
N PRO A 282 -3.05 -15.36 -10.94
CA PRO A 282 -2.05 -15.24 -9.89
C PRO A 282 -1.33 -13.89 -9.96
N VAL A 283 -0.79 -13.44 -8.82
CA VAL A 283 -0.01 -12.21 -8.80
C VAL A 283 1.31 -12.43 -9.54
N ALA A 284 1.78 -11.42 -10.27
CA ALA A 284 3.01 -11.54 -11.06
C ALA A 284 4.23 -11.95 -10.23
N SER A 285 4.31 -11.53 -8.97
CA SER A 285 5.35 -11.94 -8.02
C SER A 285 5.25 -13.44 -7.69
N GLU A 286 4.06 -13.99 -7.50
CA GLU A 286 3.84 -15.43 -7.25
C GLU A 286 4.26 -16.27 -8.45
N LEU A 287 4.05 -15.78 -9.68
CA LEU A 287 4.49 -16.47 -10.89
C LEU A 287 6.00 -16.72 -10.94
N ALA A 288 6.80 -15.85 -10.30
CA ALA A 288 8.24 -16.03 -10.22
C ALA A 288 8.66 -17.06 -9.15
N VAL A 289 7.85 -17.21 -8.11
CA VAL A 289 8.11 -18.12 -6.99
C VAL A 289 7.97 -19.56 -7.52
N HIS A 290 9.06 -20.32 -7.48
CA HIS A 290 9.20 -21.67 -8.09
C HIS A 290 9.22 -21.74 -9.63
N ALA A 291 9.16 -20.62 -10.37
CA ALA A 291 9.18 -20.62 -11.84
C ALA A 291 10.31 -21.49 -12.43
N ARG A 292 11.50 -21.39 -11.83
CA ARG A 292 12.68 -22.17 -12.25
C ARG A 292 12.51 -23.67 -12.01
N GLN A 293 11.95 -24.06 -10.86
CA GLN A 293 11.73 -25.48 -10.54
C GLN A 293 10.70 -26.10 -11.48
N GLU A 294 9.63 -25.36 -11.77
CA GLU A 294 8.60 -25.79 -12.72
C GLU A 294 9.13 -25.87 -14.16
N LEU A 295 9.97 -24.91 -14.57
CA LEU A 295 10.64 -24.96 -15.88
C LEU A 295 11.49 -26.23 -16.03
N VAL A 296 12.30 -26.57 -15.02
CA VAL A 296 13.13 -27.80 -15.03
C VAL A 296 12.24 -29.04 -15.14
N LYS A 297 11.18 -29.14 -14.32
CA LYS A 297 10.24 -30.26 -14.40
C LYS A 297 9.60 -30.41 -15.78
N ARG A 298 9.21 -29.31 -16.43
CA ARG A 298 8.64 -29.33 -17.78
C ARG A 298 9.64 -29.85 -18.81
N LEU A 299 10.87 -29.35 -18.79
CA LEU A 299 11.93 -29.79 -19.69
C LEU A 299 12.26 -31.28 -19.52
N ASP A 300 12.38 -31.76 -18.29
CA ASP A 300 12.58 -33.18 -18.01
C ASP A 300 11.39 -34.00 -18.50
N SER A 301 10.16 -33.54 -18.24
CA SER A 301 8.93 -34.20 -18.70
C SER A 301 8.85 -34.26 -20.23
N TYR A 302 9.37 -33.28 -20.95
CA TYR A 302 9.45 -33.29 -22.42
C TYR A 302 10.38 -34.40 -22.93
N GLU A 303 11.57 -34.56 -22.36
CA GLU A 303 12.50 -35.62 -22.75
C GLU A 303 11.95 -37.01 -22.41
N PHE A 304 11.27 -37.18 -21.28
CA PHE A 304 10.68 -38.48 -20.91
C PHE A 304 9.41 -38.81 -21.71
N GLY A 305 8.53 -37.82 -21.92
CA GLY A 305 7.21 -38.04 -22.52
C GLY A 305 7.22 -38.00 -24.04
N GLN A 306 8.00 -37.09 -24.64
CA GLN A 306 8.01 -36.84 -26.09
C GLN A 306 9.44 -36.57 -26.61
N PRO A 307 10.37 -37.53 -26.46
CA PRO A 307 11.79 -37.33 -26.78
C PRO A 307 12.03 -36.93 -28.24
N GLU A 308 11.28 -37.53 -29.18
CA GLU A 308 11.47 -37.24 -30.60
C GLU A 308 11.06 -35.81 -30.97
N LEU A 309 9.92 -35.34 -30.45
CA LEU A 309 9.47 -33.97 -30.69
C LEU A 309 10.42 -32.96 -30.05
N PHE A 310 10.85 -33.21 -28.81
CA PHE A 310 11.79 -32.35 -28.10
C PHE A 310 13.14 -32.25 -28.84
N ARG A 311 13.69 -33.37 -29.32
CA ARG A 311 14.92 -33.38 -30.14
C ARG A 311 14.74 -32.62 -31.45
N GLN A 312 13.58 -32.72 -32.11
CA GLN A 312 13.28 -31.94 -33.31
C GLN A 312 13.27 -30.44 -33.03
N VAL A 313 12.67 -30.01 -31.90
CA VAL A 313 12.66 -28.59 -31.47
C VAL A 313 14.08 -28.10 -31.17
N VAL A 314 14.88 -28.87 -30.43
CA VAL A 314 16.29 -28.53 -30.15
C VAL A 314 17.12 -28.47 -31.43
N ALA A 315 16.91 -29.39 -32.36
CA ALA A 315 17.57 -29.38 -33.67
C ALA A 315 17.16 -28.17 -34.52
N PHE A 316 15.89 -27.79 -34.48
CA PHE A 316 15.37 -26.59 -35.15
C PHE A 316 16.02 -25.32 -34.58
N ILE A 317 16.04 -25.16 -33.24
CA ILE A 317 16.67 -24.04 -32.56
C ILE A 317 18.15 -23.93 -32.96
N SER A 318 18.90 -25.03 -32.78
CA SER A 318 20.35 -25.03 -33.02
C SER A 318 20.74 -24.80 -34.48
N ARG A 319 19.99 -25.34 -35.45
CA ARG A 319 20.33 -25.26 -36.88
C ARG A 319 19.77 -24.03 -37.58
N LYS A 320 18.62 -23.51 -37.15
CA LYS A 320 17.91 -22.43 -37.85
C LYS A 320 17.94 -21.11 -37.09
N ILE A 321 17.79 -21.14 -35.77
CA ILE A 321 17.64 -19.92 -34.96
C ILE A 321 18.98 -19.40 -34.44
N ILE A 322 19.77 -20.26 -33.78
CA ILE A 322 21.04 -19.86 -33.15
C ILE A 322 22.01 -19.17 -34.14
N PRO A 323 22.15 -19.61 -35.41
CA PRO A 323 23.00 -18.89 -36.37
C PRO A 323 22.55 -17.44 -36.63
N VAL A 324 21.24 -17.16 -36.58
CA VAL A 324 20.70 -15.80 -36.72
C VAL A 324 20.96 -14.99 -35.45
N VAL A 325 20.75 -15.60 -34.27
CA VAL A 325 21.04 -15.00 -32.96
C VAL A 325 22.52 -14.61 -32.86
N GLN A 326 23.44 -15.49 -33.25
CA GLN A 326 24.88 -15.22 -33.26
C GLN A 326 25.26 -14.01 -34.13
N ARG A 327 24.62 -13.85 -35.29
CA ARG A 327 24.84 -12.68 -36.16
C ARG A 327 24.34 -11.37 -35.54
N HIS A 328 23.41 -11.46 -34.60
CA HIS A 328 22.83 -10.33 -33.87
C HIS A 328 23.42 -10.18 -32.45
N ALA A 329 24.58 -10.79 -32.19
CA ALA A 329 25.20 -10.77 -30.86
C ALA A 329 25.47 -9.34 -30.33
N ILE A 330 25.70 -8.39 -31.23
CA ILE A 330 25.95 -6.98 -30.88
C ILE A 330 24.65 -6.28 -30.48
N SER A 331 23.55 -6.48 -31.22
CA SER A 331 22.27 -5.81 -30.94
C SER A 331 21.56 -6.36 -29.71
N GLY A 332 21.88 -7.58 -29.27
CA GLY A 332 21.18 -8.25 -28.17
C GLY A 332 19.73 -8.63 -28.50
N ALA A 333 19.35 -8.55 -29.77
CA ALA A 333 18.01 -8.88 -30.23
C ALA A 333 18.02 -9.42 -31.66
N ALA A 334 17.30 -10.52 -31.88
CA ALA A 334 17.14 -11.19 -33.17
C ALA A 334 15.66 -11.45 -33.46
N GLN A 335 15.30 -11.40 -34.74
CA GLN A 335 13.97 -11.77 -35.22
C GLN A 335 14.09 -12.84 -36.30
N VAL A 336 13.37 -13.95 -36.12
CA VAL A 336 13.34 -15.07 -37.06
C VAL A 336 11.91 -15.29 -37.53
N ASN A 337 11.68 -15.25 -38.84
CA ASN A 337 10.41 -15.63 -39.44
C ASN A 337 10.54 -17.02 -40.06
N THR A 338 9.60 -17.91 -39.80
CA THR A 338 9.62 -19.29 -40.31
C THR A 338 8.22 -19.79 -40.65
N GLU A 339 8.15 -20.74 -41.57
CA GLU A 339 6.94 -21.48 -41.96
C GLU A 339 7.05 -22.96 -41.60
N ASP A 340 8.03 -23.32 -40.76
CA ASP A 340 8.33 -24.70 -40.40
C ASP A 340 7.09 -25.38 -39.77
N PRO A 341 6.62 -26.52 -40.34
CA PRO A 341 5.44 -27.22 -39.84
C PRO A 341 5.55 -27.63 -38.36
N LEU A 342 6.77 -27.83 -37.85
CA LEU A 342 7.03 -28.20 -36.45
C LEU A 342 6.35 -27.25 -35.46
N LEU A 343 6.35 -25.94 -35.76
CA LEU A 343 5.77 -24.92 -34.87
C LEU A 343 4.24 -24.84 -34.95
N THR A 344 3.61 -25.64 -35.80
CA THR A 344 2.15 -25.77 -35.82
C THR A 344 1.65 -26.58 -34.61
N ASP A 345 2.50 -27.41 -34.01
CA ASP A 345 2.20 -28.10 -32.75
C ASP A 345 2.34 -27.13 -31.56
N PRO A 346 1.27 -26.91 -30.77
CA PRO A 346 1.33 -26.07 -29.58
C PRO A 346 2.38 -26.53 -28.55
N THR A 347 2.62 -27.84 -28.46
CA THR A 347 3.61 -28.42 -27.55
C THR A 347 5.03 -28.07 -27.98
N ALA A 348 5.30 -28.09 -29.29
CA ALA A 348 6.60 -27.70 -29.84
C ALA A 348 6.89 -26.21 -29.60
N LEU A 349 5.87 -25.34 -29.68
CA LEU A 349 5.99 -23.92 -29.33
C LEU A 349 6.33 -23.72 -27.85
N ALA A 350 5.66 -24.46 -26.95
CA ALA A 350 5.94 -24.41 -25.52
C ALA A 350 7.37 -24.89 -25.22
N MET A 351 7.80 -26.01 -25.80
CA MET A 351 9.17 -26.52 -25.71
C MET A 351 10.19 -25.48 -26.19
N LEU A 352 9.91 -24.78 -27.29
CA LEU A 352 10.80 -23.75 -27.82
C LEU A 352 10.98 -22.59 -26.83
N ILE A 353 9.88 -22.09 -26.25
CA ILE A 353 9.90 -21.01 -25.26
C ILE A 353 10.64 -21.45 -23.99
N ASP A 354 10.40 -22.66 -23.50
CA ASP A 354 11.04 -23.20 -22.30
C ASP A 354 12.55 -23.40 -22.52
N VAL A 355 12.98 -23.93 -23.67
CA VAL A 355 14.41 -24.10 -24.01
C VAL A 355 15.12 -22.74 -24.06
N PHE A 356 14.51 -21.73 -24.67
CA PHE A 356 15.09 -20.38 -24.67
C PHE A 356 15.17 -19.79 -23.26
N SER A 357 14.12 -19.96 -22.47
CA SER A 357 14.05 -19.46 -21.10
C SER A 357 15.11 -20.10 -20.19
N GLU A 358 15.34 -21.41 -20.31
CA GLU A 358 16.41 -22.12 -19.57
C GLU A 358 17.79 -21.62 -19.96
N ARG A 359 18.01 -21.35 -21.25
CA ARG A 359 19.27 -20.84 -21.78
C ARG A 359 19.48 -19.32 -21.55
N GLY A 360 18.56 -18.65 -20.86
CA GLY A 360 18.66 -17.23 -20.51
C GLY A 360 18.28 -16.26 -21.63
N PHE A 361 17.57 -16.74 -22.66
CA PHE A 361 16.98 -15.91 -23.70
C PHE A 361 15.54 -15.55 -23.33
N HIS A 362 15.11 -14.35 -23.71
CA HIS A 362 13.70 -13.98 -23.68
C HIS A 362 13.09 -14.14 -25.08
N ALA A 363 12.23 -15.14 -25.26
CA ALA A 363 11.61 -15.46 -26.54
C ALA A 363 10.10 -15.17 -26.54
N VAL A 364 9.63 -14.53 -27.60
CA VAL A 364 8.21 -14.28 -27.88
C VAL A 364 7.89 -14.82 -29.27
N VAL A 365 6.78 -15.54 -29.42
CA VAL A 365 6.37 -16.13 -30.71
C VAL A 365 5.00 -15.60 -31.11
N ASP A 366 4.94 -14.93 -32.25
CA ASP A 366 3.70 -14.44 -32.86
C ASP A 366 3.33 -15.29 -34.07
N ILE A 367 2.05 -15.66 -34.21
CA ILE A 367 1.54 -16.40 -35.36
C ILE A 367 0.80 -15.45 -36.30
N HIS A 368 1.41 -15.15 -37.45
CA HIS A 368 0.78 -14.35 -38.49
C HIS A 368 0.07 -15.27 -39.49
N ARG A 369 -1.22 -15.00 -39.74
CA ARG A 369 -2.01 -15.66 -40.79
C ARG A 369 -2.15 -14.70 -41.96
N ILE A 370 -1.59 -15.08 -43.10
CA ILE A 370 -1.60 -14.27 -44.31
C ILE A 370 -2.46 -14.99 -45.34
N GLU A 371 -3.50 -14.35 -45.83
CA GLU A 371 -4.27 -14.86 -46.95
C GLU A 371 -3.52 -14.61 -48.25
N VAL A 372 -3.17 -15.68 -48.95
CA VAL A 372 -2.47 -15.63 -50.22
C VAL A 372 -3.44 -16.08 -51.32
N PRO A 373 -3.80 -15.22 -52.27
CA PRO A 373 -4.66 -15.60 -53.40
C PRO A 373 -4.04 -16.75 -54.19
N GLU A 374 -4.80 -17.83 -54.42
CA GLU A 374 -4.37 -18.96 -55.25
C GLU A 374 -5.14 -19.07 -56.56
N LYS A 375 -6.44 -18.76 -56.54
CA LYS A 375 -7.30 -18.92 -57.71
C LYS A 375 -8.26 -17.76 -57.84
N PHE A 376 -8.40 -17.25 -59.07
CA PHE A 376 -9.40 -16.26 -59.44
C PHE A 376 -10.44 -16.93 -60.34
N ASP A 377 -11.70 -16.91 -59.94
CA ASP A 377 -12.81 -17.40 -60.76
C ASP A 377 -13.29 -16.26 -61.69
N LEU A 378 -13.09 -16.45 -62.99
CA LEU A 378 -13.45 -15.47 -64.02
C LEU A 378 -14.97 -15.33 -64.23
N GLN A 379 -15.78 -16.31 -63.80
CA GLN A 379 -17.23 -16.27 -63.95
C GLN A 379 -17.93 -15.63 -62.75
N THR A 380 -17.44 -15.90 -61.54
CA THR A 380 -18.05 -15.41 -60.29
C THR A 380 -17.31 -14.19 -59.70
N GLY A 381 -16.11 -13.89 -60.17
CA GLY A 381 -15.22 -12.87 -59.60
C GLY A 381 -14.61 -13.25 -58.25
N ALA A 382 -14.82 -14.48 -57.78
CA ALA A 382 -14.37 -14.93 -56.47
C ALA A 382 -12.87 -15.23 -56.45
N ILE A 383 -12.19 -14.79 -55.39
CA ILE A 383 -10.79 -15.12 -55.11
C ILE A 383 -10.74 -16.21 -54.04
N THR A 384 -10.19 -17.37 -54.39
CA THR A 384 -9.87 -18.41 -53.42
C THR A 384 -8.47 -18.14 -52.86
N CYS A 385 -8.38 -17.92 -51.56
CA CYS A 385 -7.13 -17.69 -50.85
C CYS A 385 -6.71 -18.93 -50.04
N ARG A 386 -5.42 -19.26 -50.03
CA ARG A 386 -4.85 -20.13 -48.99
C ARG A 386 -4.45 -19.32 -47.78
N VAL A 387 -4.58 -19.90 -46.60
CA VAL A 387 -4.06 -19.29 -45.37
C VAL A 387 -2.62 -19.76 -45.14
N LYS A 388 -1.68 -18.83 -45.25
CA LYS A 388 -0.26 -19.03 -44.97
C LYS A 388 0.04 -18.66 -43.52
N LYS A 389 0.51 -19.63 -42.71
CA LYS A 389 0.93 -19.39 -41.32
C LYS A 389 2.42 -19.08 -41.29
N VAL A 390 2.78 -17.93 -40.72
CA VAL A 390 4.17 -17.50 -40.52
C VAL A 390 4.39 -17.26 -39.03
N PHE A 391 5.37 -17.96 -38.45
CA PHE A 391 5.78 -17.79 -37.07
C PHE A 391 6.88 -16.75 -37.01
N ARG A 392 6.66 -15.68 -36.25
CA ARG A 392 7.62 -14.62 -35.98
C ARG A 392 8.15 -14.79 -34.57
N ILE A 393 9.41 -15.15 -34.45
CA ILE A 393 10.08 -15.42 -33.19
C ILE A 393 10.99 -14.23 -32.89
N GLN A 394 10.69 -13.48 -31.84
CA GLN A 394 11.52 -12.41 -31.32
C GLN A 394 12.34 -12.95 -30.15
N ILE A 395 13.65 -12.72 -30.17
CA ILE A 395 14.57 -13.25 -29.17
C ILE A 395 15.43 -12.09 -28.66
N LYS A 396 15.37 -11.83 -27.36
CA LYS A 396 16.22 -10.85 -26.67
C LYS A 396 17.20 -11.56 -25.75
N PHE A 397 18.41 -11.04 -25.67
CA PHE A 397 19.51 -11.58 -24.87
C PHE A 397 20.56 -10.49 -24.61
N PRO A 398 21.46 -10.68 -23.62
CA PRO A 398 22.50 -9.70 -23.34
C PRO A 398 23.37 -9.44 -24.58
N GLY A 399 23.35 -8.21 -25.09
CA GLY A 399 24.17 -7.77 -26.22
C GLY A 399 25.61 -7.48 -25.80
N CYS A 400 26.53 -7.48 -26.77
CA CYS A 400 27.92 -7.07 -26.54
C CYS A 400 28.06 -5.54 -26.68
N GLU A 401 28.54 -4.86 -25.63
CA GLU A 401 28.88 -3.43 -25.68
C GLU A 401 30.13 -3.21 -26.55
N ILE A 402 29.95 -2.96 -27.84
CA ILE A 402 31.04 -2.56 -28.74
C ILE A 402 30.97 -1.04 -28.96
N ARG A 403 31.32 -0.29 -27.91
CA ARG A 403 31.89 1.08 -27.86
C ARG A 403 31.40 1.84 -26.62
N ARG A 404 32.27 1.93 -25.60
CA ARG A 404 32.42 3.19 -24.86
C ARG A 404 33.40 4.04 -25.67
N GLY A 405 32.83 4.89 -26.52
CA GLY A 405 33.53 6.03 -27.12
C GLY A 405 33.00 7.29 -26.46
#